data_AF-A0A164JM51-F1
#
_entry.id   AF-A0A164JM51-F1
#
_cell.length_a   1.000
_cell.length_b   1.000
_cell.length_c   1.000
_cell.angle_alpha   90.00
_cell.angle_beta   90.00
_cell.angle_gamma   90.00
#
_symmetry.space_group_name_H-M   'P 1'
#
loop_
_entity.id
_entity.type
_entity.pdbx_description
1 polymer ?
#
loop_
_entity_poly.entity_id
_entity_poly.type
_entity_poly.pdbx_seq_one_letter_code
_entity_poly.pdbx_strand_id
1 'polypeptide(L)'
;MISYRLLRSSNLYEIGEHQFDHFKNLYHAEEKYQSGICPKLSFSHIFPNTWEKMTVKLCTQLFSESVACGFEYYADDMKLDTFKDTNPTVKMVRLLNNSFDVLNGRCRNESITKLNWQSRKKILGATIDALEMTEIISKEQNETPFLSQTTLEAFRLTLHSIIDLTEDLLSNNYDFVLTGKLNQDCIERFFGIIRNAGGSNEHPTIHSFMQLYRLFCIYFPTKDAVSGGNVDQEEQRPENETSEQDIPISEWPQFPSFEELALEELALEEHDLPSEEELLIRKIKRYMVYNLCGYLLHSRKYLLKCEDCLNTLETSLESL
;
A
#
# COMPACT_ATOMS: atom_id res chain seq x y z
N MET A 1 5.59 14.27 2.33
CA MET A 1 5.25 13.26 3.34
C MET A 1 3.83 13.55 3.82
N ILE A 2 2.85 12.87 3.23
CA ILE A 2 1.43 13.02 3.59
C ILE A 2 1.22 12.24 4.90
N SER A 3 1.63 12.85 6.00
CA SER A 3 1.42 12.32 7.37
C SER A 3 -0.05 12.48 7.74
N TYR A 4 -0.53 11.64 8.67
CA TYR A 4 -1.85 11.44 9.29
C TYR A 4 -2.80 12.64 9.53
N ARG A 5 -2.43 13.86 9.13
CA ARG A 5 -3.35 15.00 8.96
C ARG A 5 -4.51 14.70 8.01
N LEU A 6 -4.35 13.78 7.05
CA LEU A 6 -5.47 13.26 6.23
C LEU A 6 -6.66 12.77 7.07
N LEU A 7 -6.42 12.31 8.29
CA LEU A 7 -7.47 11.73 9.16
C LEU A 7 -8.12 12.75 10.10
N ARG A 8 -7.70 14.02 10.06
CA ARG A 8 -8.15 15.04 11.04
C ARG A 8 -8.92 16.20 10.41
N SER A 9 -9.04 16.23 9.09
CA SER A 9 -9.67 17.33 8.38
C SER A 9 -10.75 16.80 7.47
N SER A 10 -11.97 17.23 7.83
CA SER A 10 -13.20 17.21 7.09
C SER A 10 -12.98 17.74 5.65
N ASN A 11 -13.44 17.00 4.65
CA ASN A 11 -13.93 17.46 3.32
C ASN A 11 -13.20 17.03 2.03
N LEU A 12 -13.91 16.16 1.31
CA LEU A 12 -13.83 15.68 -0.06
C LEU A 12 -15.20 15.02 -0.35
N TYR A 13 -16.15 15.87 -0.74
CA TYR A 13 -17.55 15.57 -1.05
C TYR A 13 -18.38 15.05 0.14
N GLU A 14 -19.11 15.95 0.80
CA GLU A 14 -19.95 15.69 2.00
C GLU A 14 -19.19 15.02 3.16
N ILE A 15 -18.03 15.54 3.57
CA ILE A 15 -17.29 14.96 4.71
C ILE A 15 -17.56 15.80 5.94
N GLY A 16 -18.70 15.54 6.56
CA GLY A 16 -18.74 15.62 8.02
C GLY A 16 -17.81 14.57 8.63
N GLU A 17 -17.72 14.50 9.96
CA GLU A 17 -17.05 13.42 10.72
C GLU A 17 -17.33 11.99 10.20
N HIS A 18 -18.41 11.82 9.43
CA HIS A 18 -18.96 10.61 8.83
C HIS A 18 -18.04 9.77 7.92
N GLN A 19 -17.07 10.33 7.16
CA GLN A 19 -16.29 9.47 6.24
C GLN A 19 -15.08 8.76 6.89
N PHE A 20 -14.45 9.34 7.92
CA PHE A 20 -13.45 8.57 8.67
C PHE A 20 -14.12 7.46 9.49
N ASP A 21 -15.37 7.66 9.87
CA ASP A 21 -16.19 6.60 10.46
C ASP A 21 -16.39 5.42 9.50
N HIS A 22 -16.36 5.61 8.17
CA HIS A 22 -16.34 4.49 7.22
C HIS A 22 -15.14 3.55 7.48
N PHE A 23 -13.94 4.10 7.70
CA PHE A 23 -12.75 3.29 8.00
C PHE A 23 -12.84 2.63 9.38
N LYS A 24 -13.42 3.30 10.39
CA LYS A 24 -13.68 2.68 11.70
C LYS A 24 -14.68 1.53 11.58
N ASN A 25 -15.76 1.73 10.83
CA ASN A 25 -16.77 0.72 10.58
C ASN A 25 -16.17 -0.48 9.83
N LEU A 26 -15.31 -0.23 8.85
CA LEU A 26 -14.56 -1.27 8.14
C LEU A 26 -13.68 -2.07 9.10
N TYR A 27 -12.91 -1.39 9.95
CA TYR A 27 -12.08 -2.06 10.96
C TYR A 27 -12.90 -2.93 11.91
N HIS A 28 -14.02 -2.41 12.44
CA HIS A 28 -14.88 -3.17 13.35
C HIS A 28 -15.66 -4.30 12.66
N ALA A 29 -15.92 -4.18 11.35
CA ALA A 29 -16.49 -5.27 10.56
C ALA A 29 -15.45 -6.39 10.37
N GLU A 30 -14.22 -6.02 10.01
CA GLU A 30 -13.10 -6.94 9.81
C GLU A 30 -12.67 -7.65 11.11
N GLU A 31 -12.66 -6.94 12.24
CA GLU A 31 -12.26 -7.46 13.56
C GLU A 31 -13.12 -8.65 14.03
N LYS A 32 -14.36 -8.75 13.53
CA LYS A 32 -15.26 -9.88 13.84
C LYS A 32 -14.82 -11.19 13.18
N TYR A 33 -13.98 -11.12 12.15
CA TYR A 33 -13.58 -12.28 11.36
C TYR A 33 -12.09 -12.56 11.55
N GLN A 34 -11.73 -13.82 11.83
CA GLN A 34 -10.33 -14.23 12.04
C GLN A 34 -9.44 -14.03 10.81
N SER A 35 -10.03 -13.85 9.61
CA SER A 35 -9.34 -13.58 8.36
C SER A 35 -10.25 -12.80 7.42
N GLY A 36 -10.36 -11.49 7.68
CA GLY A 36 -11.14 -10.59 6.83
C GLY A 36 -10.45 -10.27 5.49
N ILE A 37 -11.11 -9.45 4.67
CA ILE A 37 -10.68 -9.09 3.32
C ILE A 37 -9.53 -8.08 3.33
N CYS A 38 -9.40 -7.34 4.43
CA CYS A 38 -8.36 -6.35 4.67
C CYS A 38 -7.39 -6.85 5.75
N PRO A 39 -6.61 -7.93 5.53
CA PRO A 39 -5.78 -8.53 6.59
C PRO A 39 -4.65 -7.62 7.09
N LYS A 40 -4.31 -6.57 6.33
CA LYS A 40 -3.31 -5.57 6.71
C LYS A 40 -3.90 -4.45 7.58
N LEU A 41 -5.22 -4.31 7.63
CA LEU A 41 -5.88 -3.29 8.42
C LEU A 41 -5.80 -3.67 9.90
N SER A 42 -5.28 -2.75 10.70
CA SER A 42 -5.06 -2.97 12.14
C SER A 42 -5.48 -1.76 12.96
N PHE A 43 -5.55 -1.93 14.27
CA PHE A 43 -5.89 -0.85 15.21
C PHE A 43 -5.04 0.41 14.98
N SER A 44 -3.73 0.27 14.76
CA SER A 44 -2.81 1.39 14.51
C SER A 44 -3.10 2.19 13.23
N HIS A 45 -3.84 1.62 12.28
CA HIS A 45 -4.27 2.36 11.09
C HIS A 45 -5.36 3.38 11.44
N ILE A 46 -6.28 3.00 12.32
CA ILE A 46 -7.44 3.81 12.70
C ILE A 46 -7.12 4.72 13.89
N PHE A 47 -6.36 4.20 14.86
CA PHE A 47 -6.03 4.85 16.13
C PHE A 47 -4.51 4.91 16.34
N PRO A 48 -3.78 5.68 15.52
CA PRO A 48 -2.33 5.80 15.59
C PRO A 48 -1.86 6.58 16.83
N ASN A 49 -0.79 6.09 17.47
CA ASN A 49 -0.04 6.86 18.45
C ASN A 49 0.82 7.97 17.78
N THR A 50 1.51 8.78 18.59
CA THR A 50 2.30 9.93 18.08
C THR A 50 3.41 9.52 17.12
N TRP A 51 4.04 8.36 17.32
CA TRP A 51 5.11 7.86 16.46
C TRP A 51 4.56 7.22 15.18
N GLU A 52 3.49 6.44 15.31
CA GLU A 52 2.78 5.81 14.19
C GLU A 52 2.25 6.85 13.19
N LYS A 53 1.95 8.08 13.64
CA LYS A 53 1.56 9.19 12.75
C LYS A 53 2.61 9.57 11.70
N MET A 54 3.85 9.19 11.90
CA MET A 54 4.95 9.42 10.94
C MET A 54 5.20 8.20 10.05
N THR A 55 4.51 7.09 10.29
CA THR A 55 4.71 5.85 9.55
C THR A 55 3.94 5.88 8.24
N VAL A 56 4.65 6.10 7.13
CA VAL A 56 4.09 6.10 5.77
C VAL A 56 3.41 4.77 5.44
N LYS A 57 3.96 3.64 5.91
CA LYS A 57 3.40 2.29 5.70
C LYS A 57 1.92 2.19 6.09
N LEU A 58 1.55 2.67 7.28
CA LEU A 58 0.18 2.62 7.77
C LEU A 58 -0.75 3.47 6.88
N CYS A 59 -0.30 4.65 6.47
CA CYS A 59 -1.07 5.49 5.56
C CYS A 59 -1.26 4.83 4.19
N THR A 60 -0.20 4.26 3.60
CA THR A 60 -0.28 3.58 2.30
C THR A 60 -1.15 2.33 2.33
N GLN A 61 -1.17 1.61 3.46
CA GLN A 61 -2.02 0.43 3.63
C GLN A 61 -3.49 0.83 3.81
N LEU A 62 -3.76 1.92 4.52
CA LEU A 62 -5.11 2.45 4.71
C LEU A 62 -5.75 2.92 3.38
N PHE A 63 -4.98 3.57 2.52
CA PHE A 63 -5.44 4.04 1.21
C PHE A 63 -5.06 3.07 0.07
N SER A 64 -5.15 1.76 0.32
CA SER A 64 -4.78 0.72 -0.65
C SER A 64 -5.97 0.21 -1.47
N GLU A 65 -5.68 -0.44 -2.61
CA GLU A 65 -6.71 -1.13 -3.40
C GLU A 65 -7.44 -2.20 -2.58
N SER A 66 -6.74 -2.93 -1.70
CA SER A 66 -7.40 -3.94 -0.84
C SER A 66 -8.46 -3.33 0.08
N VAL A 67 -8.24 -2.11 0.57
CA VAL A 67 -9.23 -1.42 1.42
C VAL A 67 -10.42 -0.94 0.59
N ALA A 68 -10.19 -0.47 -0.65
CA ALA A 68 -11.26 -0.14 -1.58
C ALA A 68 -12.14 -1.37 -1.88
N CYS A 69 -11.53 -2.52 -2.18
CA CYS A 69 -12.25 -3.78 -2.37
C CYS A 69 -13.00 -4.22 -1.11
N GLY A 70 -12.43 -4.00 0.08
CA GLY A 70 -13.11 -4.28 1.35
C GLY A 70 -14.41 -3.49 1.49
N PHE A 71 -14.39 -2.18 1.20
CA PHE A 71 -15.60 -1.36 1.22
C PHE A 71 -16.67 -1.87 0.25
N GLU A 72 -16.29 -2.18 -1.00
CA GLU A 72 -17.22 -2.70 -2.01
C GLU A 72 -17.81 -4.04 -1.61
N TYR A 73 -16.99 -4.95 -1.07
CA TYR A 73 -17.49 -6.24 -0.59
C TYR A 73 -18.56 -6.08 0.50
N TYR A 74 -18.32 -5.23 1.50
CA TYR A 74 -19.29 -5.03 2.58
C TYR A 74 -20.56 -4.31 2.09
N ALA A 75 -20.44 -3.43 1.08
CA ALA A 75 -21.55 -2.69 0.49
C ALA A 75 -22.39 -3.54 -0.48
N ASP A 76 -21.75 -4.28 -1.38
CA ASP A 76 -22.39 -4.91 -2.54
C ASP A 76 -22.66 -6.41 -2.31
N ASP A 77 -21.67 -7.15 -1.77
CA ASP A 77 -21.77 -8.60 -1.55
C ASP A 77 -22.49 -8.93 -0.23
N MET A 78 -22.10 -8.25 0.86
CA MET A 78 -22.73 -8.42 2.18
C MET A 78 -23.95 -7.52 2.40
N LYS A 79 -24.11 -6.46 1.59
CA LYS A 79 -25.26 -5.55 1.61
C LYS A 79 -25.51 -4.95 3.00
N LEU A 80 -24.44 -4.65 3.73
CA LEU A 80 -24.54 -4.04 5.05
C LEU A 80 -24.96 -2.57 4.92
N ASP A 81 -26.03 -2.19 5.62
CA ASP A 81 -26.56 -0.82 5.59
C ASP A 81 -25.50 0.24 5.96
N THR A 82 -24.57 -0.11 6.85
CA THR A 82 -23.46 0.74 7.30
C THR A 82 -22.50 1.14 6.17
N PHE A 83 -22.49 0.42 5.05
CA PHE A 83 -21.55 0.61 3.94
C PHE A 83 -22.17 1.18 2.67
N LYS A 84 -23.49 1.42 2.64
CA LYS A 84 -24.21 1.89 1.43
C LYS A 84 -23.67 3.21 0.88
N ASP A 85 -23.27 4.13 1.75
CA ASP A 85 -22.81 5.47 1.38
C ASP A 85 -21.28 5.56 1.22
N THR A 86 -20.57 4.43 1.12
CA THR A 86 -19.10 4.40 1.05
C THR A 86 -18.53 4.61 -0.35
N ASN A 87 -19.36 4.66 -1.40
CA ASN A 87 -18.92 4.80 -2.79
C ASN A 87 -18.00 6.02 -3.05
N PRO A 88 -18.27 7.22 -2.50
CA PRO A 88 -17.35 8.36 -2.61
C PRO A 88 -15.99 8.08 -1.94
N THR A 89 -15.99 7.41 -0.79
CA THR A 89 -14.75 7.01 -0.07
C THR A 89 -13.94 6.02 -0.89
N VAL A 90 -14.58 5.03 -1.53
CA VAL A 90 -13.91 4.08 -2.43
C VAL A 90 -13.21 4.80 -3.58
N LYS A 91 -13.89 5.75 -4.23
CA LYS A 91 -13.30 6.55 -5.32
C LYS A 91 -12.11 7.37 -4.84
N MET A 92 -12.21 7.99 -3.66
CA MET A 92 -11.11 8.73 -3.06
C MET A 92 -9.91 7.82 -2.76
N VAL A 93 -10.13 6.66 -2.14
CA VAL A 93 -9.07 5.68 -1.82
C VAL A 93 -8.34 5.26 -3.08
N ARG A 94 -9.06 4.88 -4.14
CA ARG A 94 -8.45 4.48 -5.42
C ARG A 94 -7.68 5.62 -6.09
N LEU A 95 -8.22 6.84 -6.06
CA LEU A 95 -7.53 8.01 -6.63
C LEU A 95 -6.20 8.26 -5.91
N LEU A 96 -6.19 8.20 -4.58
CA LEU A 96 -4.98 8.35 -3.77
C LEU A 96 -4.00 7.20 -3.99
N ASN A 97 -4.46 5.95 -3.99
CA ASN A 97 -3.63 4.76 -4.27
C ASN A 97 -2.92 4.90 -5.62
N ASN A 98 -3.70 5.10 -6.68
CA ASN A 98 -3.18 5.17 -8.04
C ASN A 98 -2.24 6.35 -8.24
N SER A 99 -2.52 7.50 -7.61
CA SER A 99 -1.62 8.65 -7.64
C SER A 99 -0.31 8.37 -6.95
N PHE A 100 -0.35 7.73 -5.79
CA PHE A 100 0.83 7.36 -5.03
C PHE A 100 1.71 6.38 -5.82
N ASP A 101 1.11 5.37 -6.44
CA ASP A 101 1.81 4.40 -7.28
C ASP A 101 2.49 5.06 -8.50
N VAL A 102 1.82 6.01 -9.15
CA VAL A 102 2.42 6.78 -10.25
C VAL A 102 3.60 7.63 -9.75
N LEU A 103 3.51 8.21 -8.55
CA LEU A 103 4.54 9.06 -7.97
C LEU A 103 5.71 8.28 -7.31
N ASN A 104 5.58 6.95 -7.16
CA ASN A 104 6.54 6.13 -6.44
C ASN A 104 7.03 4.91 -7.25
N GLY A 105 7.13 5.02 -8.58
CA GLY A 105 7.66 3.94 -9.42
C GLY A 105 9.16 3.74 -9.21
N ARG A 106 9.57 2.57 -8.68
CA ARG A 106 10.96 2.30 -8.24
C ARG A 106 11.73 1.39 -9.18
N CYS A 107 11.03 0.56 -9.94
CA CYS A 107 11.61 -0.36 -10.91
C CYS A 107 11.04 -0.13 -12.32
N ARG A 108 11.62 -0.82 -13.31
CA ARG A 108 11.21 -0.68 -14.72
C ARG A 108 9.74 -1.06 -14.94
N ASN A 109 9.23 -2.06 -14.21
CA ASN A 109 7.84 -2.50 -14.34
C ASN A 109 6.84 -1.45 -13.83
N GLU A 110 7.25 -0.67 -12.83
CA GLU A 110 6.46 0.41 -12.24
C GLU A 110 6.71 1.78 -12.89
N SER A 111 7.67 1.84 -13.82
CA SER A 111 8.13 3.08 -14.42
C SER A 111 7.10 3.70 -15.36
N ILE A 112 7.26 5.00 -15.59
CA ILE A 112 6.52 5.71 -16.62
C ILE A 112 7.25 5.56 -17.94
N THR A 113 6.54 5.15 -18.99
CA THR A 113 7.06 4.97 -20.35
C THR A 113 6.15 5.69 -21.34
N LYS A 114 6.60 5.85 -22.59
CA LYS A 114 5.76 6.42 -23.66
C LYS A 114 4.42 5.67 -23.85
N LEU A 115 4.40 4.37 -23.58
CA LEU A 115 3.22 3.51 -23.75
C LEU A 115 2.16 3.75 -22.68
N ASN A 116 2.57 3.91 -21.42
CA ASN A 116 1.65 4.06 -20.29
C ASN A 116 1.47 5.52 -19.84
N TRP A 117 2.17 6.47 -20.47
CA TRP A 117 2.17 7.86 -20.00
C TRP A 117 0.77 8.48 -19.99
N GLN A 118 -0.02 8.27 -21.05
CA GLN A 118 -1.34 8.89 -21.15
C GLN A 118 -2.30 8.46 -20.03
N SER A 119 -2.30 7.17 -19.67
CA SER A 119 -3.13 6.67 -18.57
C SER A 119 -2.66 7.22 -17.22
N ARG A 120 -1.33 7.27 -16.99
CA ARG A 120 -0.75 7.81 -15.75
C ARG A 120 -0.97 9.32 -15.63
N LYS A 121 -0.82 10.08 -16.71
CA LYS A 121 -1.09 11.51 -16.76
C LYS A 121 -2.55 11.81 -16.42
N LYS A 122 -3.49 10.99 -16.90
CA LYS A 122 -4.92 11.13 -16.55
C LYS A 122 -5.18 10.95 -15.05
N ILE A 123 -4.50 9.99 -14.41
CA ILE A 123 -4.60 9.80 -12.94
C ILE A 123 -4.10 11.06 -12.23
N LEU A 124 -2.91 11.56 -12.58
CA LEU A 124 -2.37 12.78 -11.96
C LEU A 124 -3.25 14.01 -12.19
N GLY A 125 -3.82 14.15 -13.39
CA GLY A 125 -4.77 15.21 -13.72
C GLY A 125 -6.04 15.14 -12.87
N ALA A 126 -6.66 13.96 -12.76
CA ALA A 126 -7.82 13.75 -11.90
C ALA A 126 -7.53 14.09 -10.43
N THR A 127 -6.30 13.86 -9.98
CA THR A 127 -5.86 14.23 -8.62
C THR A 127 -5.71 15.73 -8.47
N ILE A 128 -5.17 16.44 -9.46
CA ILE A 128 -5.13 17.91 -9.46
C ILE A 128 -6.56 18.47 -9.40
N ASP A 129 -7.46 17.98 -10.24
CA ASP A 129 -8.87 18.40 -10.26
C ASP A 129 -9.53 18.18 -8.90
N ALA A 130 -9.30 17.02 -8.26
CA ALA A 130 -9.81 16.73 -6.92
C ALA A 130 -9.25 17.69 -5.85
N LEU A 131 -7.97 18.08 -5.93
CA LEU A 131 -7.38 19.05 -5.00
C LEU A 131 -8.00 20.45 -5.18
N GLU A 132 -8.23 20.88 -6.42
CA GLU A 132 -8.86 22.17 -6.72
C GLU A 132 -10.31 22.21 -6.25
N MET A 133 -11.09 21.17 -6.55
CA MET A 133 -12.48 21.06 -6.09
C MET A 133 -12.58 21.12 -4.56
N THR A 134 -11.64 20.47 -3.86
CA THR A 134 -11.61 20.53 -2.39
C THR A 134 -11.37 21.94 -1.85
N GLU A 135 -10.47 22.71 -2.46
CA GLU A 135 -10.24 24.10 -2.06
C GLU A 135 -11.46 24.99 -2.32
N ILE A 136 -12.18 24.77 -3.43
CA ILE A 136 -13.41 25.51 -3.76
C ILE A 136 -14.48 25.22 -2.71
N ILE A 137 -14.77 23.94 -2.46
CA ILE A 137 -15.81 23.52 -1.50
C ILE A 137 -15.47 24.00 -0.09
N SER A 138 -14.21 23.89 0.34
CA SER A 138 -13.75 24.38 1.64
C SER A 138 -13.99 25.88 1.82
N LYS A 139 -13.77 26.68 0.77
CA LYS A 139 -14.06 28.13 0.79
C LYS A 139 -15.55 28.43 0.83
N GLU A 140 -16.35 27.69 0.06
CA GLU A 140 -17.81 27.87 0.00
C GLU A 140 -18.50 27.52 1.33
N GLN A 141 -18.07 26.42 1.96
CA GLN A 141 -18.62 25.94 3.24
C GLN A 141 -18.00 26.65 4.46
N ASN A 142 -16.97 27.48 4.26
CA ASN A 142 -16.19 28.11 5.33
C ASN A 142 -15.61 27.07 6.32
N GLU A 143 -15.17 25.93 5.79
CA GLU A 143 -14.62 24.80 6.53
C GLU A 143 -13.12 24.67 6.25
N THR A 144 -12.37 24.07 7.19
CA THR A 144 -10.95 23.80 6.97
C THR A 144 -10.78 22.70 5.93
N PRO A 145 -9.89 22.85 4.94
CA PRO A 145 -9.69 21.84 3.91
C PRO A 145 -9.03 20.57 4.48
N PHE A 146 -9.19 19.45 3.76
CA PHE A 146 -8.65 18.11 4.13
C PHE A 146 -7.13 18.02 4.28
N LEU A 147 -6.41 19.05 3.86
CA LEU A 147 -4.97 19.20 4.01
C LEU A 147 -4.72 20.66 4.39
N SER A 148 -3.64 20.92 5.13
CA SER A 148 -3.20 22.30 5.34
C SER A 148 -2.92 22.96 4.00
N GLN A 149 -3.20 24.26 3.90
CA GLN A 149 -2.99 25.06 2.67
C GLN A 149 -1.60 24.85 2.07
N THR A 150 -0.56 24.83 2.92
CA THR A 150 0.82 24.57 2.50
C THR A 150 1.02 23.18 1.89
N THR A 151 0.28 22.17 2.36
CA THR A 151 0.36 20.80 1.83
C THR A 151 -0.40 20.68 0.51
N LEU A 152 -1.54 21.36 0.37
CA LEU A 152 -2.28 21.43 -0.89
C LEU A 152 -1.42 22.05 -2.00
N GLU A 153 -0.84 23.21 -1.70
CA GLU A 153 0.04 23.93 -2.62
C GLU A 153 1.27 23.09 -3.00
N ALA A 154 1.93 22.48 -2.01
CA ALA A 154 3.08 21.62 -2.25
C ALA A 154 2.71 20.37 -3.07
N PHE A 155 1.54 19.78 -2.83
CA PHE A 155 1.09 18.59 -3.55
C PHE A 155 0.74 18.94 -4.99
N ARG A 156 0.01 20.02 -5.23
CA ARG A 156 -0.28 20.55 -6.57
C ARG A 156 1.00 20.85 -7.33
N LEU A 157 1.96 21.53 -6.70
CA LEU A 157 3.27 21.81 -7.30
C LEU A 157 4.00 20.52 -7.68
N THR A 158 3.98 19.51 -6.81
CA THR A 158 4.60 18.21 -7.07
C THR A 158 3.97 17.53 -8.28
N LEU A 159 2.64 17.51 -8.37
CA LEU A 159 1.90 16.89 -9.48
C LEU A 159 2.24 17.56 -10.81
N HIS A 160 2.19 18.90 -10.88
CA HIS A 160 2.58 19.62 -12.10
C HIS A 160 4.05 19.39 -12.45
N SER A 161 4.95 19.47 -11.48
CA SER A 161 6.40 19.29 -11.71
C SER A 161 6.71 17.89 -12.26
N ILE A 162 6.04 16.85 -11.74
CA ILE A 162 6.21 15.48 -12.23
C ILE A 162 5.65 15.34 -13.65
N ILE A 163 4.50 15.94 -13.95
CA ILE A 163 3.94 15.93 -15.30
C ILE A 163 4.92 16.58 -16.28
N ASP A 164 5.36 17.80 -16.01
CA ASP A 164 6.23 18.56 -16.91
C ASP A 164 7.60 17.87 -17.07
N LEU A 165 8.20 17.40 -15.98
CA LEU A 165 9.47 16.68 -16.01
C LEU A 165 9.35 15.37 -16.79
N THR A 166 8.27 14.63 -16.61
CA THR A 166 8.06 13.36 -17.32
C THR A 166 7.90 13.59 -18.82
N GLU A 167 7.16 14.63 -19.22
CA GLU A 167 7.00 14.98 -20.63
C GLU A 167 8.32 15.40 -21.26
N ASP A 168 9.09 16.24 -20.56
CA ASP A 168 10.42 16.65 -21.02
C ASP A 168 11.36 15.44 -21.19
N LEU A 169 11.45 14.57 -20.19
CA LEU A 169 12.30 13.37 -20.26
C LEU A 169 11.87 12.41 -21.39
N LEU A 170 10.58 12.13 -21.54
CA LEU A 170 10.11 11.26 -22.61
C LEU A 170 10.31 11.90 -24.00
N SER A 171 10.23 13.23 -24.11
CA SER A 171 10.53 13.96 -25.35
C SER A 171 12.02 13.91 -25.73
N ASN A 172 12.90 13.92 -24.74
CA ASN A 172 14.37 13.84 -24.88
C ASN A 172 14.90 12.39 -25.07
N ASN A 173 14.05 11.46 -25.52
CA ASN A 173 14.39 10.06 -25.81
C ASN A 173 14.87 9.22 -24.61
N TYR A 174 14.46 9.56 -23.39
CA TYR A 174 14.58 8.61 -22.28
C TYR A 174 13.52 7.51 -22.40
N ASP A 175 13.92 6.24 -22.21
CA ASP A 175 13.04 5.08 -22.35
C ASP A 175 11.94 5.03 -21.28
N PHE A 176 12.30 5.43 -20.06
CA PHE A 176 11.43 5.38 -18.90
C PHE A 176 11.83 6.39 -17.82
N VAL A 177 10.89 6.72 -16.93
CA VAL A 177 11.08 7.63 -15.79
C VAL A 177 10.73 6.91 -14.49
N LEU A 178 11.64 6.96 -13.51
CA LEU A 178 11.47 6.39 -12.17
C LEU A 178 11.13 7.50 -11.17
N THR A 179 9.84 7.77 -11.01
CA THR A 179 9.34 8.81 -10.08
C THR A 179 9.72 8.54 -8.63
N GLY A 180 9.85 7.27 -8.22
CA GLY A 180 10.34 6.88 -6.90
C GLY A 180 11.81 7.24 -6.63
N LYS A 181 12.56 7.73 -7.62
CA LYS A 181 13.92 8.29 -7.44
C LYS A 181 13.93 9.80 -7.18
N LEU A 182 12.78 10.46 -7.31
CA LEU A 182 12.62 11.91 -7.12
C LEU A 182 12.20 12.27 -5.68
N ASN A 183 12.05 11.27 -4.80
CA ASN A 183 11.73 11.47 -3.39
C ASN A 183 12.98 11.50 -2.51
N GLN A 184 12.80 11.89 -1.25
CA GLN A 184 13.88 11.96 -0.26
C GLN A 184 14.15 10.62 0.47
N ASP A 185 13.48 9.52 0.10
CA ASP A 185 13.62 8.24 0.80
C ASP A 185 15.08 7.73 0.76
N CYS A 186 15.86 8.09 -0.25
CA CYS A 186 17.28 7.74 -0.32
C CYS A 186 18.09 8.40 0.80
N ILE A 187 17.85 9.68 1.10
CA ILE A 187 18.58 10.41 2.14
C ILE A 187 18.08 10.01 3.54
N GLU A 188 16.78 9.75 3.69
CA GLU A 188 16.21 9.26 4.95
C GLU A 188 16.76 7.88 5.32
N ARG A 189 16.85 6.96 4.34
CA ARG A 189 17.50 5.65 4.55
C ARG A 189 18.96 5.80 4.90
N PHE A 190 19.68 6.73 4.26
CA PHE A 190 21.07 7.01 4.59
C PHE A 190 21.23 7.48 6.04
N PHE A 191 20.36 8.37 6.52
CA PHE A 191 20.36 8.76 7.94
C PHE A 191 19.98 7.61 8.87
N GLY A 192 19.12 6.68 8.45
CA GLY A 192 18.86 5.43 9.15
C GLY A 192 20.12 4.58 9.31
N ILE A 193 20.86 4.36 8.22
CA ILE A 193 22.12 3.59 8.21
C ILE A 193 23.14 4.22 9.16
N ILE A 194 23.32 5.55 9.12
CA ILE A 194 24.25 6.23 10.02
C ILE A 194 23.86 6.06 11.48
N ARG A 195 22.57 6.18 11.82
CA ARG A 195 22.09 5.98 13.19
C ARG A 195 22.31 4.55 13.67
N ASN A 196 22.00 3.55 12.84
CA ASN A 196 22.22 2.14 13.15
C ASN A 196 23.72 1.83 13.34
N ALA A 197 24.59 2.39 12.50
CA ALA A 197 26.04 2.24 12.62
C ALA A 197 26.62 2.84 13.91
N GLY A 198 25.91 3.77 14.55
CA GLY A 198 26.23 4.29 15.88
C GLY A 198 25.94 3.31 17.03
N GLY A 199 25.41 2.12 16.74
CA GLY A 199 24.97 1.13 17.72
C GLY A 199 23.86 1.70 18.59
N SER A 200 24.05 1.67 19.91
CA SER A 200 23.08 2.20 20.88
C SER A 200 22.95 3.74 20.87
N ASN A 201 23.72 4.46 20.05
CA ASN A 201 23.64 5.90 19.94
C ASN A 201 22.75 6.36 18.77
N GLU A 202 21.44 6.37 18.99
CA GLU A 202 20.42 6.78 17.99
C GLU A 202 20.50 8.28 17.61
N HIS A 203 21.20 9.08 18.43
CA HIS A 203 21.36 10.53 18.26
C HIS A 203 22.85 10.90 18.15
N PRO A 204 23.50 10.60 17.01
CA PRO A 204 24.92 10.90 16.84
C PRO A 204 25.19 12.40 16.98
N THR A 205 26.27 12.75 17.68
CA THR A 205 26.78 14.12 17.67
C THR A 205 27.29 14.49 16.28
N ILE A 206 27.45 15.79 16.00
CA ILE A 206 28.02 16.26 14.72
C ILE A 206 29.37 15.59 14.43
N HIS A 207 30.22 15.43 15.45
CA HIS A 207 31.52 14.76 15.30
C HIS A 207 31.38 13.28 14.95
N SER A 208 30.49 12.55 15.64
CA SER A 208 30.22 11.14 15.38
C SER A 208 29.62 10.95 13.98
N PHE A 209 28.68 11.80 13.59
CA PHE A 209 28.10 11.80 12.24
C PHE A 209 29.18 12.01 11.18
N MET A 210 30.06 13.01 11.34
CA MET A 210 31.14 13.27 10.39
C MET A 210 32.12 12.10 10.29
N GLN A 211 32.44 11.44 11.40
CA GLN A 211 33.32 10.27 11.42
C GLN A 211 32.68 9.08 10.69
N LEU A 212 31.42 8.77 10.99
CA LEU A 212 30.67 7.70 10.33
C LEU A 212 30.48 7.98 8.84
N TYR A 213 30.12 9.21 8.48
CA TYR A 213 30.02 9.64 7.09
C TYR A 213 31.32 9.41 6.31
N ARG A 214 32.46 9.86 6.86
CA ARG A 214 33.79 9.64 6.25
C ARG A 214 34.11 8.16 6.11
N LEU A 215 33.81 7.36 7.14
CA LEU A 215 33.99 5.91 7.10
C LEU A 215 33.19 5.28 5.96
N PHE A 216 31.92 5.64 5.80
CA PHE A 216 31.06 5.15 4.73
C PHE A 216 31.55 5.58 3.34
N CYS A 217 32.04 6.81 3.17
CA CYS A 217 32.61 7.26 1.90
C CYS A 217 33.85 6.47 1.47
N ILE A 218 34.59 5.88 2.42
CA ILE A 218 35.75 5.02 2.12
C ILE A 218 35.30 3.57 1.96
N TYR A 219 34.47 3.07 2.87
CA TYR A 219 34.06 1.67 2.94
C TYR A 219 33.25 1.22 1.72
N PHE A 220 32.23 1.97 1.28
CA PHE A 220 31.39 1.55 0.16
C PHE A 220 32.17 1.40 -1.16
N PRO A 221 32.94 2.41 -1.63
CA PRO A 221 33.70 2.27 -2.86
C PRO A 221 34.80 1.20 -2.79
N THR A 222 35.41 1.01 -1.61
CA THR A 222 36.47 0.00 -1.44
C THR A 222 35.92 -1.41 -1.41
N LYS A 223 34.76 -1.65 -0.79
CA LYS A 223 34.08 -2.96 -0.83
C LYS A 223 33.73 -3.34 -2.28
N ASP A 224 33.20 -2.39 -3.05
CA ASP A 224 32.84 -2.63 -4.46
C ASP A 224 34.07 -2.83 -5.37
N ALA A 225 35.18 -2.12 -5.08
CA ALA A 225 36.44 -2.26 -5.84
C ALA A 225 37.19 -3.57 -5.56
N VAL A 226 36.96 -4.22 -4.41
CA VAL A 226 37.59 -5.50 -4.02
C VAL A 226 36.73 -6.71 -4.42
N SER A 227 35.98 -6.57 -5.52
CA SER A 227 35.24 -7.63 -6.22
C SER A 227 36.18 -8.74 -6.72
N GLY A 228 36.62 -9.62 -5.81
CA GLY A 228 37.54 -10.73 -6.08
C GLY A 228 38.36 -11.22 -4.87
N GLY A 229 38.17 -10.66 -3.67
CA GLY A 229 38.72 -11.25 -2.44
C GLY A 229 37.94 -12.49 -2.01
N ASN A 230 38.61 -13.44 -1.33
CA ASN A 230 38.07 -14.73 -0.82
C ASN A 230 36.99 -14.59 0.29
N VAL A 231 36.24 -13.49 0.32
CA VAL A 231 35.13 -13.29 1.24
C VAL A 231 33.87 -13.35 0.38
N ASP A 232 33.08 -14.39 0.59
CA ASP A 232 31.91 -14.73 -0.20
C ASP A 232 31.01 -13.50 -0.44
N GLN A 233 30.76 -13.20 -1.72
CA GLN A 233 29.92 -12.07 -2.14
C GLN A 233 28.42 -12.29 -1.85
N GLU A 234 28.05 -13.41 -1.21
CA GLU A 234 26.67 -13.73 -0.87
C GLU A 234 26.21 -13.06 0.44
N GLU A 235 27.13 -12.55 1.27
CA GLU A 235 26.75 -11.83 2.49
C GLU A 235 26.84 -10.30 2.36
N GLN A 236 25.65 -9.71 2.33
CA GLN A 236 25.32 -8.36 2.77
C GLN A 236 25.55 -7.22 1.76
N ARG A 237 24.57 -7.04 0.86
CA ARG A 237 23.92 -5.71 0.78
C ARG A 237 23.32 -5.42 2.17
N PRO A 238 23.30 -4.18 2.65
CA PRO A 238 22.45 -3.82 3.78
C PRO A 238 20.99 -3.87 3.34
N GLU A 239 20.48 -5.08 3.11
CA GLU A 239 19.09 -5.44 3.31
C GLU A 239 18.98 -5.77 4.79
N ASN A 240 18.73 -4.74 5.61
CA ASN A 240 18.33 -4.78 7.02
C ASN A 240 17.94 -3.32 7.31
N GLU A 241 16.71 -2.89 7.54
CA GLU A 241 15.51 -3.56 8.04
C GLU A 241 14.29 -2.88 7.39
N THR A 242 13.55 -3.57 6.54
CA THR A 242 12.09 -3.54 6.67
C THR A 242 11.77 -4.72 7.55
N SER A 243 11.40 -4.47 8.80
CA SER A 243 10.76 -5.46 9.65
C SER A 243 9.41 -5.87 9.02
N GLU A 244 9.47 -6.81 8.09
CA GLU A 244 8.61 -7.97 8.17
C GLU A 244 9.35 -8.91 9.13
N GLN A 245 8.85 -8.98 10.37
CA GLN A 245 9.22 -10.06 11.25
C GLN A 245 8.73 -11.34 10.55
N ASP A 246 9.65 -12.07 9.94
CA ASP A 246 9.43 -13.47 9.63
C ASP A 246 9.19 -14.18 10.97
N ILE A 247 7.92 -14.38 11.29
CA ILE A 247 7.51 -15.23 12.40
C ILE A 247 8.11 -16.62 12.10
N PRO A 248 8.93 -17.19 13.01
CA PRO A 248 9.45 -18.54 12.84
C PRO A 248 8.28 -19.49 12.55
N ILE A 249 8.41 -20.35 11.53
CA ILE A 249 7.39 -21.33 11.12
C ILE A 249 6.89 -22.17 12.32
N SER A 250 7.68 -22.29 13.38
CA SER A 250 7.33 -22.97 14.64
C SER A 250 6.26 -22.28 15.49
N GLU A 251 5.93 -21.01 15.24
CA GLU A 251 4.92 -20.23 15.99
C GLU A 251 3.61 -20.03 15.21
N TRP A 252 3.48 -20.61 14.02
CA TRP A 252 2.20 -20.58 13.31
C TRP A 252 1.16 -21.40 14.10
N PRO A 253 -0.08 -20.89 14.25
CA PRO A 253 -1.20 -21.73 14.66
C PRO A 253 -1.21 -22.99 13.81
N GLN A 254 -1.40 -24.16 14.41
CA GLN A 254 -1.61 -25.38 13.62
C GLN A 254 -2.94 -25.21 12.87
N PHE A 255 -2.86 -24.71 11.64
CA PHE A 255 -3.99 -24.67 10.74
C PHE A 255 -4.30 -26.11 10.30
N PRO A 256 -5.59 -26.48 10.23
CA PRO A 256 -5.96 -27.71 9.55
C PRO A 256 -5.35 -27.70 8.16
N SER A 257 -4.83 -28.85 7.74
CA SER A 257 -4.21 -29.02 6.44
C SER A 257 -5.20 -28.60 5.33
N PHE A 258 -4.68 -28.10 4.20
CA PHE A 258 -5.50 -27.75 3.05
C PHE A 258 -6.40 -28.92 2.59
N GLU A 259 -5.92 -30.16 2.76
CA GLU A 259 -6.71 -31.38 2.53
C GLU A 259 -7.89 -31.50 3.50
N GLU A 260 -7.72 -31.20 4.80
CA GLU A 260 -8.81 -31.26 5.78
C GLU A 260 -9.92 -30.23 5.49
N LEU A 261 -9.56 -28.99 5.14
CA LEU A 261 -10.55 -27.95 4.80
C LEU A 261 -11.29 -28.25 3.50
N ALA A 262 -10.59 -28.78 2.48
CA ALA A 262 -11.20 -29.17 1.22
C ALA A 262 -12.08 -30.42 1.35
N LEU A 263 -11.69 -31.39 2.19
CA LEU A 263 -12.49 -32.58 2.50
C LEU A 263 -13.74 -32.22 3.31
N GLU A 264 -13.66 -31.26 4.24
CA GLU A 264 -14.80 -30.76 5.01
C GLU A 264 -15.83 -30.06 4.11
N GLU A 265 -15.38 -29.37 3.06
CA GLU A 265 -16.24 -28.72 2.06
C GLU A 265 -16.89 -29.74 1.09
N LEU A 266 -16.22 -30.87 0.82
CA LEU A 266 -16.73 -31.97 -0.02
C LEU A 266 -17.63 -32.97 0.75
N ALA A 267 -17.51 -33.04 2.09
CA ALA A 267 -18.19 -34.03 2.92
C ALA A 267 -19.56 -33.58 3.49
N LEU A 268 -20.01 -32.35 3.21
CA LEU A 268 -21.31 -31.87 3.68
C LEU A 268 -22.42 -32.30 2.71
N GLU A 269 -23.00 -33.47 2.99
CA GLU A 269 -24.30 -33.86 2.44
C GLU A 269 -25.39 -32.86 2.88
N GLU A 270 -26.24 -32.50 1.93
CA GLU A 270 -27.38 -31.60 2.09
C GLU A 270 -28.35 -32.10 3.17
N HIS A 271 -28.23 -31.62 4.40
CA HIS A 271 -29.37 -31.58 5.31
C HIS A 271 -29.38 -30.29 6.14
N ASP A 272 -30.51 -29.59 6.02
CA ASP A 272 -30.95 -28.32 6.60
C ASP A 272 -30.49 -27.02 5.91
N LEU A 273 -31.46 -26.12 5.71
CA LEU A 273 -31.26 -24.77 5.17
C LEU A 273 -30.32 -24.01 6.13
N PRO A 274 -29.13 -23.57 5.68
CA PRO A 274 -28.18 -22.88 6.53
C PRO A 274 -28.77 -21.57 7.03
N SER A 275 -28.49 -21.23 8.29
CA SER A 275 -28.81 -19.91 8.83
C SER A 275 -28.10 -18.81 8.04
N GLU A 276 -28.59 -17.57 8.09
CA GLU A 276 -27.94 -16.42 7.41
C GLU A 276 -26.47 -16.27 7.83
N GLU A 277 -26.15 -16.57 9.09
CA GLU A 277 -24.81 -16.51 9.66
C GLU A 277 -23.89 -17.62 9.10
N GLU A 278 -24.43 -18.82 8.88
CA GLU A 278 -23.70 -19.93 8.24
C GLU A 278 -23.44 -19.67 6.75
N LEU A 279 -24.42 -19.11 6.04
CA LEU A 279 -24.25 -18.68 4.66
C LEU A 279 -23.18 -17.59 4.55
N LEU A 280 -23.11 -16.70 5.55
CA LEU A 280 -22.12 -15.63 5.67
C LEU A 280 -20.70 -16.19 5.82
N ILE A 281 -20.52 -17.12 6.76
CA ILE A 281 -19.23 -17.77 7.01
C ILE A 281 -18.79 -18.53 5.75
N ARG A 282 -19.70 -19.21 5.06
CA ARG A 282 -19.40 -19.91 3.79
C ARG A 282 -18.95 -18.95 2.69
N LYS A 283 -19.60 -17.79 2.55
CA LYS A 283 -19.17 -16.76 1.59
C LYS A 283 -17.77 -16.26 1.92
N ILE A 284 -17.53 -15.84 3.16
CA ILE A 284 -16.22 -15.33 3.60
C ILE A 284 -15.11 -16.36 3.35
N LYS A 285 -15.34 -17.63 3.72
CA LYS A 285 -14.39 -18.72 3.46
C LYS A 285 -14.05 -18.85 1.97
N ARG A 286 -15.04 -18.75 1.07
CA ARG A 286 -14.79 -18.80 -0.39
C ARG A 286 -13.93 -17.64 -0.89
N TYR A 287 -14.21 -16.41 -0.45
CA TYR A 287 -13.39 -15.25 -0.83
C TYR A 287 -11.98 -15.32 -0.24
N MET A 288 -11.81 -15.87 0.97
CA MET A 288 -10.49 -16.14 1.55
C MET A 288 -9.70 -17.13 0.70
N VAL A 289 -10.32 -18.25 0.31
CA VAL A 289 -9.70 -19.24 -0.58
C VAL A 289 -9.30 -18.57 -1.89
N TYR A 290 -10.17 -17.75 -2.48
CA TYR A 290 -9.87 -17.03 -3.70
C TYR A 290 -8.68 -16.07 -3.57
N ASN A 291 -8.63 -15.27 -2.50
CA ASN A 291 -7.52 -14.35 -2.23
C ASN A 291 -6.20 -15.09 -1.96
N LEU A 292 -6.25 -16.20 -1.22
CA LEU A 292 -5.07 -17.02 -0.94
C LEU A 292 -4.56 -17.69 -2.22
N CYS A 293 -5.46 -18.26 -3.03
CA CYS A 293 -5.13 -18.84 -4.33
C CYS A 293 -4.56 -17.79 -5.28
N GLY A 294 -5.17 -16.60 -5.36
CA GLY A 294 -4.65 -15.47 -6.13
C GLY A 294 -3.26 -15.02 -5.68
N TYR A 295 -3.03 -14.93 -4.36
CA TYR A 295 -1.72 -14.62 -3.80
C TYR A 295 -0.67 -15.70 -4.11
N LEU A 296 -1.03 -16.98 -4.01
CA LEU A 296 -0.15 -18.10 -4.36
C LEU A 296 0.20 -18.11 -5.85
N LEU A 297 -0.78 -17.88 -6.72
CA LEU A 297 -0.56 -17.76 -8.17
C LEU A 297 0.34 -16.58 -8.51
N HIS A 298 0.11 -15.42 -7.88
CA HIS A 298 0.92 -14.23 -8.08
C HIS A 298 2.36 -14.43 -7.58
N SER A 299 2.52 -14.90 -6.35
CA SER A 299 3.83 -15.08 -5.69
C SER A 299 4.67 -16.21 -6.30
N ARG A 300 4.03 -17.23 -6.89
CA ARG A 300 4.71 -18.41 -7.47
C ARG A 300 4.52 -18.55 -8.97
N LYS A 301 4.14 -17.49 -9.67
CA LYS A 301 3.94 -17.48 -11.14
C LYS A 301 5.14 -18.04 -11.90
N TYR A 302 6.36 -17.79 -11.42
CA TYR A 302 7.61 -18.27 -12.02
C TYR A 302 7.80 -19.81 -11.95
N LEU A 303 7.06 -20.51 -11.08
CA LEU A 303 7.11 -21.97 -10.99
C LEU A 303 6.17 -22.65 -12.01
N LEU A 304 5.16 -21.94 -12.49
CA LEU A 304 4.21 -22.43 -13.49
C LEU A 304 4.68 -22.04 -14.89
N LYS A 305 5.28 -23.00 -15.60
CA LYS A 305 5.87 -22.78 -16.95
C LYS A 305 4.88 -22.95 -18.12
N CYS A 306 3.69 -23.49 -17.85
CA CYS A 306 2.67 -23.74 -18.87
C CYS A 306 1.62 -22.63 -18.85
N GLU A 307 1.51 -21.86 -19.94
CA GLU A 307 0.55 -20.77 -20.08
C GLU A 307 -0.90 -21.26 -20.07
N ASP A 308 -1.21 -22.41 -20.67
CA ASP A 308 -2.57 -22.96 -20.67
C ASP A 308 -3.04 -23.31 -19.24
N CYS A 309 -2.16 -23.92 -18.44
CA CYS A 309 -2.45 -24.22 -17.03
C CYS A 309 -2.62 -22.94 -16.21
N LEU A 310 -1.83 -21.91 -16.49
CA LEU A 310 -1.95 -20.62 -15.82
C LEU A 310 -3.28 -19.92 -16.14
N ASN A 311 -3.68 -19.93 -17.41
CA ASN A 311 -4.95 -19.37 -17.86
C ASN A 311 -6.17 -20.13 -17.31
N THR A 312 -6.01 -21.40 -16.92
CA THR A 312 -7.08 -22.18 -16.27
C THR A 312 -7.23 -21.81 -14.80
N LEU A 313 -6.20 -21.23 -14.18
CA LEU A 313 -6.14 -20.84 -12.77
C LEU A 313 -6.42 -19.34 -12.56
N GLU A 314 -6.31 -18.52 -13.60
CA GLU A 314 -6.68 -17.10 -13.60
C GLU A 314 -8.16 -16.96 -13.98
N THR A 315 -8.98 -16.34 -13.13
CA THR A 315 -10.40 -16.05 -13.42
C THR A 315 -10.62 -14.53 -13.42
N SER A 316 -11.34 -13.99 -14.41
CA SER A 316 -11.71 -12.58 -14.46
C SER A 316 -12.90 -12.29 -13.53
N LEU A 317 -12.91 -11.11 -12.90
CA LEU A 317 -13.98 -10.63 -12.02
C LEU A 317 -15.39 -10.65 -12.67
N GLU A 318 -15.49 -10.71 -14.00
CA GLU A 318 -16.75 -10.75 -14.74
C GLU A 318 -17.47 -12.12 -14.72
N SER A 319 -16.84 -13.16 -14.18
CA SER A 319 -17.35 -14.55 -14.17
C SER A 319 -17.74 -15.09 -12.79
N LEU A 320 -17.76 -14.23 -11.76
CA LEU A 320 -18.27 -14.51 -10.41
C LEU A 320 -19.62 -13.82 -10.18
#